data_AF-A0A0A2MQG8-F1
#
_entry.id   AF-A0A0A2MQG8-F1
#
_cell.length_a   1.000
_cell.length_b   1.000
_cell.length_c   1.000
_cell.angle_alpha   90.00
_cell.angle_beta   90.00
_cell.angle_gamma   90.00
#
_symmetry.space_group_name_H-M   'P 1'
#
loop_
_entity.id
_entity.type
_entity.pdbx_description
1 polymer ?
#
loop_
_entity_poly.entity_id
_entity_poly.type
_entity_poly.pdbx_seq_one_letter_code
_entity_poly.pdbx_strand_id
1 'polypeptide(L)' 'MESKVVGTACLLLIVVNLVSLYFIVDLYSYDEITGYLGNGALKSCGTRGFVYLMFPVTMSNLLFIGIALMVRFIK' A
#
# COMPACT_ATOMS: atom_id res chain seq x y z
N MET A 1 -11.61 8.25 25.01
CA MET A 1 -10.20 8.16 24.60
C MET A 1 -10.04 7.25 23.38
N GLU A 2 -10.65 6.06 23.40
CA GLU A 2 -10.69 5.08 22.29
C GLU A 2 -11.12 5.67 20.95
N SER A 3 -12.20 6.45 20.94
CA SER A 3 -12.73 7.12 19.73
C SER A 3 -11.66 8.00 19.04
N LYS A 4 -10.86 8.75 19.81
CA LYS A 4 -9.79 9.60 19.23
C LYS A 4 -8.65 8.76 18.64
N VAL A 5 -8.22 7.72 19.36
CA VAL A 5 -7.15 6.81 18.91
C VAL A 5 -7.53 6.13 17.61
N VAL A 6 -8.76 5.62 17.49
CA VAL A 6 -9.24 4.98 16.26
C VAL A 6 -9.29 5.97 15.10
N GLY A 7 -9.74 7.21 15.34
CA GLY A 7 -9.74 8.26 14.30
C GLY A 7 -8.33 8.58 13.78
N THR A 8 -7.37 8.73 14.69
CA THR A 8 -5.96 8.96 14.34
C THR A 8 -5.36 7.77 13.59
N ALA A 9 -5.67 6.54 14.00
CA ALA A 9 -5.22 5.33 13.31
C ALA A 9 -5.79 5.24 11.88
N CYS A 10 -7.07 5.54 11.68
CA CYS A 10 -7.68 5.58 10.35
C CYS A 10 -7.01 6.63 9.45
N LEU A 11 -6.74 7.84 9.96
CA LEU A 11 -6.03 8.88 9.21
C LEU A 11 -4.63 8.41 8.79
N LEU A 12 -3.88 7.81 9.72
CA LEU A 12 -2.55 7.29 9.44
C LEU A 12 -2.61 6.19 8.38
N LEU A 13 -3.56 5.25 8.50
CA LEU A 13 -3.74 4.18 7.51
C LEU A 13 -4.10 4.73 6.13
N ILE A 14 -4.94 5.77 6.03
CA ILE A 14 -5.25 6.42 4.75
C ILE A 14 -3.96 6.99 4.13
N VAL A 15 -3.18 7.76 4.90
CA VAL A 15 -1.93 8.36 4.41
C VAL A 15 -0.95 7.28 3.94
N VAL A 16 -0.74 6.23 4.74
CA VAL A 16 0.15 5.12 4.37
C VAL A 16 -0.33 4.43 3.09
N ASN A 17 -1.62 4.14 2.94
CA ASN A 17 -2.13 3.51 1.72
C ASN A 17 -2.03 4.42 0.48
N LEU A 18 -2.19 5.74 0.64
CA LEU A 18 -1.98 6.69 -0.46
C LEU A 18 -0.51 6.76 -0.89
N VAL A 19 0.41 6.81 0.07
CA VAL A 19 1.85 6.75 -0.20
C VAL A 19 2.21 5.42 -0.87
N SER A 20 1.66 4.30 -0.39
CA SER A 20 1.83 3.00 -1.05
C SER A 20 1.33 3.00 -2.48
N LEU A 21 0.16 3.59 -2.76
CA LEU A 21 -0.35 3.70 -4.14
C LEU A 21 0.58 4.49 -5.05
N TYR A 22 1.13 5.61 -4.55
CA TYR A 22 2.13 6.37 -5.31
C TYR A 22 3.32 5.48 -5.68
N PHE A 23 3.88 4.73 -4.72
CA PHE A 23 4.99 3.82 -4.98
C PHE A 23 4.60 2.66 -5.92
N ILE A 24 3.39 2.12 -5.83
CA ILE A 24 2.93 1.04 -6.71
C ILE A 24 2.81 1.53 -8.15
N VAL A 25 2.28 2.75 -8.36
CA VAL A 25 2.19 3.37 -9.69
C VAL A 25 3.58 3.68 -10.25
N ASP A 26 4.48 4.19 -9.42
CA ASP A 26 5.87 4.40 -9.81
C ASP A 26 6.53 3.06 -10.20
N LEU A 27 6.33 2.01 -9.40
CA LEU A 27 6.84 0.66 -9.64
C LEU A 27 6.33 0.05 -10.95
N TYR A 28 5.10 0.38 -11.35
CA TYR A 28 4.51 -0.07 -12.61
C TYR A 28 5.24 0.47 -13.85
N SER A 29 5.97 1.58 -13.70
CA SER A 29 6.74 2.19 -14.80
C SER A 29 8.11 1.53 -15.00
N TYR A 30 8.55 0.68 -14.07
CA TYR A 30 9.79 -0.08 -14.19
C TYR A 30 9.48 -1.48 -14.72
N ASP A 31 10.32 -2.02 -15.61
CA ASP A 31 10.17 -3.41 -16.08
C ASP A 31 10.82 -4.43 -15.11
N GLU A 32 11.92 -4.06 -14.45
CA GLU A 32 12.65 -4.93 -13.53
C GLU A 32 13.18 -4.16 -12.30
N ILE A 33 13.24 -4.86 -11.17
CA ILE A 33 14.00 -4.43 -9.98
C ILE A 33 15.33 -5.15 -10.02
N THR A 34 16.44 -4.42 -9.94
CA THR A 34 17.79 -4.98 -9.90
C THR A 34 18.40 -4.82 -8.52
N GLY A 35 19.12 -5.83 -8.06
CA GLY A 35 19.87 -5.79 -6.81
C GLY A 35 21.09 -6.71 -6.87
N TYR A 36 22.02 -6.50 -5.93
CA TYR A 36 23.21 -7.35 -5.80
C TYR A 36 23.00 -8.40 -4.71
N LEU A 37 23.36 -9.64 -5.02
CA LEU A 37 23.50 -10.72 -4.05
C LEU A 37 24.77 -10.52 -3.21
N GLY A 38 24.87 -11.18 -2.05
CA GLY A 38 26.03 -11.09 -1.17
C GLY A 38 27.36 -11.57 -1.78
N ASN A 39 27.30 -12.27 -2.91
CA ASN A 39 28.47 -12.66 -3.72
C ASN A 39 28.77 -11.69 -4.88
N GLY A 40 28.09 -10.54 -4.96
CA GLY A 40 28.21 -9.56 -6.03
C GLY A 40 27.46 -9.90 -7.32
N ALA A 41 26.75 -11.03 -7.39
CA ALA A 41 25.96 -11.37 -8.57
C ALA A 41 24.74 -10.45 -8.70
N LEU A 42 24.42 -10.05 -9.93
CA LEU A 42 23.19 -9.32 -10.24
C LEU A 42 21.99 -10.27 -10.17
N LYS A 43 20.97 -9.86 -9.40
CA LYS A 43 19.65 -10.48 -9.39
C LYS A 43 18.65 -9.45 -9.89
N SER A 44 17.96 -9.76 -10.98
CA SER A 44 16.80 -9.00 -11.42
C SER A 44 15.51 -9.81 -11.26
N CYS A 45 14.41 -9.12 -10.96
CA CYS A 45 13.08 -9.71 -10.97
C CYS A 45 12.08 -8.74 -11.60
N GLY A 46 11.08 -9.30 -12.28
CA GLY A 46 10.01 -8.51 -12.87
C GLY A 46 9.15 -7.82 -11.80
N THR A 47 8.87 -6.54 -12.01
CA THR A 47 8.06 -5.67 -11.13
C THR A 47 6.57 -6.01 -11.17
N ARG A 48 6.09 -6.51 -12.32
CA ARG A 48 4.66 -6.68 -12.60
C ARG A 48 3.95 -7.60 -11.60
N GLY A 49 4.61 -8.69 -11.17
CA GLY A 49 4.04 -9.59 -10.17
C GLY A 49 3.82 -8.91 -8.81
N PHE A 50 4.77 -8.05 -8.40
CA PHE A 50 4.63 -7.26 -7.17
C PHE A 50 3.51 -6.24 -7.27
N VAL A 51 3.40 -5.54 -8.40
CA VAL A 51 2.34 -4.54 -8.60
C VAL A 51 0.96 -5.20 -8.60
N TYR A 52 0.78 -6.32 -9.31
CA TYR A 52 -0.49 -7.03 -9.34
C TYR A 52 -0.94 -7.58 -7.99
N LEU A 53 0.00 -7.84 -7.08
CA LEU A 53 -0.32 -8.28 -5.73
C LEU A 53 -0.59 -7.09 -4.79
N MET A 54 0.25 -6.07 -4.82
CA MET A 54 0.18 -4.93 -3.89
C MET A 54 -0.98 -3.97 -4.21
N PHE A 55 -1.31 -3.78 -5.49
CA PHE A 55 -2.38 -2.88 -5.90
C PHE A 55 -3.76 -3.25 -5.34
N PRO A 56 -4.30 -4.47 -5.57
CA PRO A 56 -5.62 -4.85 -5.05
C PRO A 56 -5.65 -4.84 -3.53
N VAL A 57 -4.57 -5.25 -2.85
CA VAL A 57 -4.48 -5.22 -1.38
C VAL A 57 -4.60 -3.79 -0.85
N THR A 58 -3.89 -2.84 -1.46
CA THR A 58 -3.94 -1.43 -1.06
C THR A 58 -5.33 -0.83 -1.31
N MET A 59 -5.96 -1.18 -2.43
CA MET A 59 -7.33 -0.77 -2.75
C MET A 59 -8.36 -1.36 -1.77
N SER A 60 -8.24 -2.65 -1.43
CA SER A 60 -9.10 -3.29 -0.42
C SER A 60 -8.95 -2.66 0.96
N ASN A 61 -7.73 -2.27 1.35
CA ASN A 61 -7.49 -1.56 2.61
C ASN A 61 -8.19 -0.20 2.64
N LEU A 62 -8.06 0.60 1.57
CA LEU A 62 -8.75 1.90 1.47
C LEU A 62 -10.27 1.74 1.52
N LEU A 63 -10.81 0.74 0.81
CA LEU A 63 -12.24 0.41 0.85
C LEU A 63 -12.69 0.04 2.27
N PHE A 64 -11.94 -0.83 2.95
CA PHE A 64 -12.24 -1.27 4.32
C PHE A 64 -12.26 -0.08 5.29
N ILE A 65 -11.26 0.79 5.23
CA ILE A 65 -11.21 2.00 6.07
C ILE A 65 -12.36 2.95 5.73
N GLY A 66 -12.67 3.12 4.44
CA GLY A 66 -13.80 3.94 3.99
C GLY A 66 -15.14 3.45 4.55
N ILE A 67 -15.40 2.15 4.49
CA ILE A 67 -16.60 1.53 5.07
C ILE A 67 -16.62 1.72 6.59
N ALA A 68 -15.50 1.46 7.27
CA ALA A 68 -15.40 1.60 8.73
C ALA A 68 -15.69 3.05 9.19
N LEU A 69 -15.21 4.05 8.44
CA LEU A 69 -15.51 5.45 8.69
C LEU A 69 -16.98 5.78 8.39
N MET A 70 -17.52 5.33 7.25
CA MET A 70 -18.93 5.56 6.92
C MET A 70 -19.88 5.00 7.98
N VAL A 71 -19.70 3.75 8.40
CA VAL A 71 -20.49 3.12 9.47
C VAL A 71 -20.44 3.94 10.76
N ARG A 72 -19.28 4.55 11.04
CA ARG A 72 -19.09 5.36 12.23
C ARG A 72 -19.70 6.76 12.14
N PHE A 73 -19.78 7.36 10.96
CA PHE A 73 -20.40 8.68 10.75
C PHE A 73 -21.92 8.61 10.52
N ILE A 74 -22.42 7.47 10.05
CA ILE A 74 -23.87 7.23 9.85
C ILE A 74 -24.58 6.93 11.20
N LYS A 75 -23.82 6.53 12.22
CA LYS A 75 -24.30 6.33 13.59
C LYS A 75 -24.18 7.61 14.41
#